data_AF-A0A4E0R022-F1
#
_entry.id   AF-A0A4E0R022-F1
#
_cell.length_a   1.000
_cell.length_b   1.000
_cell.length_c   1.000
_cell.angle_alpha   90.00
_cell.angle_beta   90.00
_cell.angle_gamma   90.00
#
_symmetry.space_group_name_H-M   'P 1'
#
loop_
_entity.id
_entity.type
_entity.pdbx_description
1 polymer ?
#
loop_
_entity_poly.entity_id
_entity_poly.type
_entity_poly.pdbx_seq_one_letter_code
_entity_poly.pdbx_strand_id
1 'polypeptide(L)'
;MHRVLRGLFFVKPFLTHKLPHANSLNKVFTQQFCSGKQTDIAPYLFDRTIPAEDVLRKLTPTDAERLNFLVSEHRLMFDGGQKVASQLSSEMMLELLCCKSYSARVRLHEFFFKRQMRRENRVSKKVLKGGQDPVEPHSSAACSDRIIRVIDSKQCRSHDEAWMWAEIRCPDSAQQLVFDFTHESEMRLQDQKNLAAQFSYVMQTTRQMRPYPFHLWLCGLKPGTNQYSFMERQFGMQFQGSELSRLEDLPWTISPNHYSNDFALNDPSRPVIYLSPNAHRSFEPGEWDHNAVYVVGAIVDKTVRRPVTFARARRTGTCLSTFFMLFINFQL
;
A
#
# COMPACT_ATOMS: atom_id res chain seq x y z
N MET A 1 -16.26 8.17 -57.03
CA MET A 1 -15.54 6.88 -56.95
C MET A 1 -15.69 6.32 -55.54
N HIS A 2 -16.31 5.15 -55.46
CA HIS A 2 -16.57 4.35 -54.26
C HIS A 2 -15.30 4.00 -53.47
N ARG A 3 -15.38 3.94 -52.11
CA ARG A 3 -15.42 2.66 -51.37
C ARG A 3 -15.63 2.83 -49.87
N VAL A 4 -16.61 2.07 -49.41
CA VAL A 4 -16.98 1.68 -48.03
C VAL A 4 -15.95 0.67 -47.49
N LEU A 5 -15.72 0.64 -46.17
CA LEU A 5 -15.41 -0.54 -45.32
C LEU A 5 -15.37 -0.09 -43.84
N ARG A 6 -16.49 -0.19 -43.10
CA ARG A 6 -16.86 -1.26 -42.15
C ARG A 6 -15.84 -1.51 -41.03
N GLY A 7 -16.26 -1.19 -39.80
CA GLY A 7 -15.53 -1.45 -38.57
C GLY A 7 -15.48 -2.93 -38.17
N LEU A 8 -14.48 -3.22 -37.34
CA LEU A 8 -14.42 -4.43 -36.51
C LEU A 8 -14.30 -4.01 -35.05
N PHE A 9 -15.43 -4.04 -34.34
CA PHE A 9 -15.44 -4.18 -32.90
C PHE A 9 -15.06 -5.62 -32.57
N PHE A 10 -13.89 -5.81 -31.95
CA PHE A 10 -13.52 -7.10 -31.36
C PHE A 10 -14.30 -7.28 -30.04
N VAL A 11 -15.54 -7.75 -30.15
CA VAL A 11 -16.29 -8.30 -29.02
C VAL A 11 -15.69 -9.68 -28.76
N LYS A 12 -14.94 -9.82 -27.65
CA LYS A 12 -14.56 -11.15 -27.16
C LYS A 12 -15.84 -11.92 -26.82
N PRO A 13 -16.03 -13.15 -27.32
CA PRO A 13 -17.17 -13.97 -26.93
C PRO A 13 -17.03 -14.33 -25.45
N PHE A 14 -18.09 -14.04 -24.68
CA PHE A 14 -18.30 -14.63 -23.37
C PHE A 14 -18.37 -16.15 -23.55
N LEU A 15 -17.32 -16.87 -23.14
CA LEU A 15 -17.37 -18.31 -22.96
C LEU A 15 -18.34 -18.61 -21.82
N THR A 16 -19.59 -18.91 -22.15
CA THR A 16 -20.56 -19.47 -21.23
C THR A 16 -20.16 -20.93 -20.97
N HIS A 17 -19.31 -21.18 -19.98
CA HIS A 17 -19.17 -22.52 -19.43
C HIS A 17 -20.50 -22.89 -18.77
N LYS A 18 -21.24 -23.83 -19.38
CA LYS A 18 -22.39 -24.47 -18.74
C LYS A 18 -21.87 -25.28 -17.55
N LEU A 19 -22.21 -24.84 -16.34
CA LEU A 19 -22.04 -25.63 -15.13
C LEU A 19 -22.92 -26.89 -15.24
N PRO A 20 -22.43 -28.07 -14.80
CA PRO A 20 -23.22 -29.30 -14.80
C PRO A 20 -24.43 -29.18 -13.85
N HIS A 21 -25.49 -29.92 -14.20
CA HIS A 21 -26.80 -29.88 -13.55
C HIS A 21 -26.71 -30.03 -12.02
N ALA A 22 -27.01 -28.95 -11.30
CA ALA A 22 -27.14 -28.95 -9.85
C ALA A 22 -28.62 -28.83 -9.42
N ASN A 23 -28.95 -29.44 -8.28
CA ASN A 23 -30.25 -29.41 -7.61
C ASN A 23 -30.88 -28.01 -7.57
N SER A 24 -32.21 -27.93 -7.48
CA SER A 24 -33.00 -26.68 -7.58
C SER A 24 -32.52 -25.56 -6.65
N LEU A 25 -32.04 -25.88 -5.43
CA LEU A 25 -31.44 -24.92 -4.49
C LEU A 25 -30.11 -24.33 -5.01
N ASN A 26 -29.26 -25.14 -5.62
CA ASN A 26 -28.00 -24.71 -6.22
C ASN A 26 -28.21 -23.84 -7.47
N LYS A 27 -29.32 -24.03 -8.20
CA LYS A 27 -29.66 -23.20 -9.38
C LYS A 27 -30.02 -21.76 -9.02
N VAL A 28 -30.78 -21.55 -7.94
CA VAL A 28 -31.14 -20.19 -7.47
C VAL A 28 -29.89 -19.47 -6.94
N PHE A 29 -29.03 -20.17 -6.20
CA PHE A 29 -27.78 -19.63 -5.68
C PHE A 29 -26.77 -19.30 -6.79
N THR A 30 -26.56 -20.20 -7.75
CA THR A 30 -25.68 -19.92 -8.91
C THR A 30 -26.23 -18.77 -9.74
N GLN A 31 -27.54 -18.64 -9.93
CA GLN A 31 -28.09 -17.44 -10.57
C GLN A 31 -27.86 -16.19 -9.73
N GLN A 32 -28.00 -16.22 -8.41
CA GLN A 32 -27.87 -15.02 -7.57
C GLN A 32 -26.42 -14.51 -7.50
N PHE A 33 -25.43 -15.41 -7.33
CA PHE A 33 -24.02 -15.05 -7.14
C PHE A 33 -23.15 -15.06 -8.41
N CYS A 34 -23.67 -15.64 -9.51
CA CYS A 34 -23.08 -15.54 -10.84
C CYS A 34 -23.84 -14.59 -11.78
N SER A 35 -25.01 -14.06 -11.38
CA SER A 35 -25.65 -12.97 -12.15
C SER A 35 -24.79 -11.71 -12.13
N GLY A 36 -24.88 -10.91 -13.20
CA GLY A 36 -24.20 -9.62 -13.29
C GLY A 36 -24.69 -8.55 -12.31
N LYS A 37 -25.57 -8.89 -11.35
CA LYS A 37 -26.05 -7.95 -10.32
C LYS A 37 -24.96 -7.75 -9.26
N GLN A 38 -24.59 -6.50 -9.01
CA GLN A 38 -23.64 -6.16 -7.95
C GLN A 38 -24.27 -6.47 -6.60
N THR A 39 -23.55 -7.23 -5.77
CA THR A 39 -23.95 -7.49 -4.38
C THR A 39 -23.59 -6.29 -3.51
N ASP A 40 -24.52 -5.89 -2.65
CA ASP A 40 -24.19 -4.97 -1.57
C ASP A 40 -23.38 -5.73 -0.51
N ILE A 41 -22.41 -5.06 0.10
CA ILE A 41 -21.46 -5.69 1.03
C ILE A 41 -21.55 -4.94 2.33
N ALA A 42 -21.81 -5.68 3.41
CA ALA A 42 -21.97 -5.11 4.72
C ALA A 42 -20.67 -4.40 5.19
N PRO A 43 -20.76 -3.20 5.79
CA PRO A 43 -19.59 -2.41 6.22
C PRO A 43 -18.63 -3.16 7.15
N TYR A 44 -19.15 -4.02 8.02
CA TYR A 44 -18.34 -4.77 8.99
C TYR A 44 -17.34 -5.74 8.32
N LEU A 45 -17.63 -6.20 7.10
CA LEU A 45 -16.72 -7.05 6.33
C LEU A 45 -15.48 -6.29 5.84
N PHE A 46 -15.49 -4.96 5.88
CA PHE A 46 -14.36 -4.11 5.52
C PHE A 46 -13.49 -3.73 6.72
N ASP A 47 -13.86 -4.13 7.93
CA ASP A 47 -13.05 -3.87 9.11
C ASP A 47 -11.78 -4.77 9.10
N ARG A 48 -10.62 -4.14 9.20
CA ARG A 48 -9.28 -4.78 9.24
C ARG A 48 -8.54 -4.42 10.53
N THR A 49 -9.20 -3.76 11.47
CA THR A 49 -8.68 -3.54 12.83
C THR A 49 -8.78 -4.82 13.65
N ILE A 50 -9.76 -5.66 13.33
CA ILE A 50 -10.00 -6.97 13.93
C ILE A 50 -9.32 -8.07 13.06
N PRO A 51 -8.71 -9.11 13.66
CA PRO A 51 -8.22 -10.28 12.93
C PRO A 51 -9.30 -10.91 12.04
N ALA A 52 -8.90 -11.40 10.87
CA ALA A 52 -9.83 -11.96 9.89
C ALA A 52 -10.61 -13.15 10.46
N GLU A 53 -9.97 -13.97 11.30
CA GLU A 53 -10.56 -15.13 11.98
C GLU A 53 -11.78 -14.73 12.82
N ASP A 54 -11.68 -13.61 13.55
CA ASP A 54 -12.74 -13.17 14.45
C ASP A 54 -13.91 -12.53 13.70
N VAL A 55 -13.63 -11.88 12.57
CA VAL A 55 -14.68 -11.41 11.65
C VAL A 55 -15.43 -12.60 11.06
N LEU A 56 -14.71 -13.65 10.63
CA LEU A 56 -15.32 -14.86 10.07
C LEU A 56 -16.15 -15.66 11.10
N ARG A 57 -15.79 -15.59 12.40
CA ARG A 57 -16.59 -16.19 13.47
C ARG A 57 -17.91 -15.46 13.73
N LYS A 58 -17.99 -14.17 13.43
CA LYS A 58 -19.15 -13.30 13.68
C LYS A 58 -19.98 -13.03 12.42
N LEU A 59 -19.90 -13.91 11.41
CA LEU A 59 -20.66 -13.75 10.18
C LEU A 59 -22.17 -13.86 10.43
N THR A 60 -22.92 -13.05 9.71
CA THR A 60 -24.37 -13.23 9.62
C THR A 60 -24.69 -14.57 8.93
N PRO A 61 -25.85 -15.20 9.19
CA PRO A 61 -26.22 -16.45 8.51
C PRO A 61 -26.15 -16.34 6.98
N THR A 62 -26.55 -15.19 6.43
CA THR A 62 -26.50 -14.91 4.99
C THR A 62 -25.08 -14.81 4.46
N ASP A 63 -24.17 -14.17 5.20
CA ASP A 63 -22.76 -14.05 4.78
C ASP A 63 -21.98 -15.36 4.97
N ALA A 64 -22.38 -16.18 5.95
CA ALA A 64 -21.83 -17.53 6.14
C ALA A 64 -22.23 -18.46 4.98
N GLU A 65 -23.48 -18.42 4.53
CA GLU A 65 -23.91 -19.13 3.32
C GLU A 65 -23.15 -18.66 2.08
N ARG A 66 -22.96 -17.35 1.93
CA ARG A 66 -22.14 -16.77 0.86
C ARG A 66 -20.70 -17.27 0.93
N LEU A 67 -20.11 -17.33 2.12
CA LEU A 67 -18.75 -17.85 2.30
C LEU A 67 -18.67 -19.33 1.87
N ASN A 68 -19.64 -20.16 2.26
CA ASN A 68 -19.70 -21.56 1.85
C ASN A 68 -19.75 -21.69 0.32
N PHE A 69 -20.58 -20.87 -0.34
CA PHE A 69 -20.62 -20.79 -1.80
C PHE A 69 -19.25 -20.44 -2.39
N LEU A 70 -18.55 -19.44 -1.84
CA LEU A 70 -17.23 -19.02 -2.32
C LEU A 70 -16.15 -20.09 -2.13
N VAL A 71 -16.20 -20.84 -1.02
CA VAL A 71 -15.30 -21.97 -0.77
C VAL A 71 -15.56 -23.09 -1.76
N SER A 72 -16.82 -23.41 -2.05
CA SER A 72 -17.18 -24.37 -3.09
C SER A 72 -16.75 -23.91 -4.49
N GLU A 73 -16.94 -22.62 -4.82
CA GLU A 73 -16.47 -22.00 -6.05
C GLU A 73 -14.95 -22.17 -6.20
N HIS A 74 -14.17 -21.89 -5.15
CA HIS A 74 -12.72 -22.08 -5.15
C HIS A 74 -12.32 -23.54 -5.39
N ARG A 75 -12.97 -24.50 -4.72
CA ARG A 75 -12.69 -25.93 -4.92
C ARG A 75 -12.95 -26.37 -6.36
N LEU A 76 -14.08 -25.96 -6.93
CA LEU A 76 -14.41 -26.25 -8.32
C LEU A 76 -13.38 -25.64 -9.29
N MET A 77 -12.91 -24.41 -9.03
CA MET A 77 -11.86 -23.79 -9.85
C MET A 77 -10.53 -24.53 -9.72
N PHE A 78 -10.19 -25.01 -8.53
CA PHE A 78 -8.96 -25.77 -8.28
C PHE A 78 -8.99 -27.13 -8.99
N ASP A 79 -10.07 -27.90 -8.82
CA ASP A 79 -10.26 -29.20 -9.47
C ASP A 79 -10.33 -29.07 -10.99
N GLY A 80 -10.87 -27.94 -11.49
CA GLY A 80 -10.90 -27.58 -12.90
C GLY A 80 -9.56 -27.13 -13.48
N GLY A 81 -8.47 -27.14 -12.70
CA GLY A 81 -7.13 -26.77 -13.16
C GLY A 81 -6.95 -25.27 -13.43
N GLN A 82 -7.81 -24.41 -12.88
CA GLN A 82 -7.67 -22.96 -13.03
C GLN A 82 -6.56 -22.40 -12.14
N LYS A 83 -6.13 -21.18 -12.42
CA LYS A 83 -5.06 -20.47 -11.69
C LYS A 83 -5.55 -19.95 -10.34
N VAL A 84 -5.71 -20.84 -9.37
CA VAL A 84 -6.14 -20.53 -8.00
C VAL A 84 -5.11 -21.03 -6.99
N ALA A 85 -5.11 -20.44 -5.79
CA ALA A 85 -4.18 -20.84 -4.73
C ALA A 85 -4.49 -22.26 -4.23
N SER A 86 -3.49 -22.96 -3.67
CA SER A 86 -3.70 -24.31 -3.16
C SER A 86 -4.59 -24.35 -1.92
N GLN A 87 -4.48 -23.34 -1.06
CA GLN A 87 -5.26 -23.21 0.17
C GLN A 87 -5.77 -21.77 0.32
N LEU A 88 -6.98 -21.63 0.87
CA LEU A 88 -7.56 -20.34 1.25
C LEU A 88 -7.25 -20.05 2.72
N SER A 89 -6.56 -18.94 3.00
CA SER A 89 -6.44 -18.42 4.37
C SER A 89 -7.69 -17.63 4.79
N SER A 90 -7.85 -17.39 6.10
CA SER A 90 -8.91 -16.54 6.66
C SER A 90 -8.96 -15.16 5.98
N GLU A 91 -7.81 -14.54 5.76
CA GLU A 91 -7.71 -13.24 5.07
C GLU A 91 -8.20 -13.33 3.62
N MET A 92 -7.84 -14.40 2.91
CA MET A 92 -8.24 -14.61 1.51
C MET A 92 -9.75 -14.82 1.40
N MET A 93 -10.35 -15.56 2.34
CA MET A 93 -11.80 -15.75 2.44
C MET A 93 -12.51 -14.41 2.65
N LEU A 94 -12.00 -13.56 3.56
CA LEU A 94 -12.57 -12.25 3.84
C LEU A 94 -12.43 -11.29 2.64
N GLU A 95 -11.31 -11.31 1.92
CA GLU A 95 -11.13 -10.53 0.68
C GLU A 95 -12.10 -10.99 -0.44
N LEU A 96 -12.38 -12.30 -0.54
CA LEU A 96 -13.36 -12.83 -1.50
C LEU A 96 -14.79 -12.41 -1.17
N LEU A 97 -15.17 -12.39 0.11
CA LEU A 97 -16.47 -11.87 0.56
C LEU A 97 -16.66 -10.39 0.18
N CYS A 98 -15.57 -9.61 0.17
CA CYS A 98 -15.58 -8.20 -0.22
C CYS A 98 -15.70 -7.96 -1.74
N CYS A 99 -15.77 -9.01 -2.57
CA CYS A 99 -15.90 -8.87 -4.01
C CYS A 99 -17.37 -8.76 -4.47
N LYS A 100 -17.70 -7.66 -5.16
CA LYS A 100 -19.06 -7.38 -5.65
C LYS A 100 -19.49 -8.19 -6.88
N SER A 101 -18.55 -8.75 -7.64
CA SER A 101 -18.82 -9.44 -8.91
C SER A 101 -17.95 -10.67 -9.12
N TYR A 102 -18.45 -11.64 -9.91
CA TYR A 102 -17.72 -12.84 -10.28
C TYR A 102 -16.38 -12.55 -10.95
N SER A 103 -16.35 -11.62 -11.92
CA SER A 103 -15.11 -11.23 -12.60
C SER A 103 -14.07 -10.64 -11.65
N ALA A 104 -14.48 -9.96 -10.58
CA ALA A 104 -13.56 -9.48 -9.55
C ALA A 104 -12.97 -10.64 -8.74
N ARG A 105 -13.80 -11.63 -8.38
CA ARG A 105 -13.36 -12.86 -7.68
C ARG A 105 -12.35 -13.67 -8.49
N VAL A 106 -12.63 -13.91 -9.78
CA VAL A 106 -11.71 -14.62 -10.68
C VAL A 106 -10.34 -13.92 -10.73
N ARG A 107 -10.32 -12.59 -10.89
CA ARG A 107 -9.06 -11.82 -10.87
C ARG A 107 -8.34 -11.90 -9.53
N LEU A 108 -9.10 -11.92 -8.42
CA LEU A 108 -8.53 -12.04 -7.08
C LEU A 108 -7.91 -13.43 -6.85
N HIS A 109 -8.56 -14.50 -7.29
CA HIS A 109 -7.98 -15.85 -7.27
C HIS A 109 -6.70 -15.95 -8.10
N GLU A 110 -6.68 -15.38 -9.31
CA GLU A 110 -5.46 -15.32 -10.11
C GLU A 110 -4.34 -14.53 -9.41
N PHE A 111 -4.69 -13.44 -8.73
CA PHE A 111 -3.74 -12.65 -7.96
C PHE A 111 -3.15 -13.47 -6.80
N PHE A 112 -3.97 -14.20 -6.07
CA PHE A 112 -3.53 -15.11 -5.01
C PHE A 112 -2.58 -16.19 -5.52
N PHE A 113 -2.93 -16.83 -6.63
CA PHE A 113 -2.07 -17.82 -7.28
C PHE A 113 -0.72 -17.21 -7.68
N LYS A 114 -0.72 -16.07 -8.37
CA LYS A 114 0.52 -15.36 -8.75
C LYS A 114 1.36 -15.01 -7.53
N ARG A 115 0.75 -14.59 -6.42
CA ARG A 115 1.44 -14.26 -5.17
C ARG A 115 2.10 -15.49 -4.56
N GLN A 116 1.39 -16.61 -4.51
CA GLN A 116 1.92 -17.89 -4.03
C GLN A 116 3.11 -18.35 -4.87
N MET A 117 2.95 -18.42 -6.21
CA MET A 117 4.02 -18.82 -7.12
C MET A 117 5.26 -17.92 -7.01
N ARG A 118 5.08 -16.60 -6.82
CA ARG A 118 6.21 -15.68 -6.58
C ARG A 118 6.96 -16.01 -5.29
N ARG A 119 6.24 -16.38 -4.23
CA ARG A 119 6.85 -16.77 -2.95
C ARG A 119 7.66 -18.06 -3.12
N GLU A 120 7.06 -19.08 -3.73
CA GLU A 120 7.72 -20.36 -4.01
C GLU A 120 8.97 -20.15 -4.89
N ASN A 121 8.85 -19.40 -5.99
CA ASN A 121 9.98 -19.06 -6.85
C ASN A 121 11.10 -18.31 -6.10
N ARG A 122 10.76 -17.43 -5.14
CA ARG A 122 11.76 -16.73 -4.32
C ARG A 122 12.47 -17.70 -3.37
N VAL A 123 11.75 -18.65 -2.79
CA VAL A 123 12.34 -19.70 -1.93
C VAL A 123 13.24 -20.60 -2.77
N SER A 124 12.76 -21.12 -3.90
CA SER A 124 13.56 -21.97 -4.80
C SER A 124 14.83 -21.27 -5.28
N LYS A 125 14.75 -19.98 -5.65
CA LYS A 125 15.94 -19.18 -6.01
C LYS A 125 16.92 -19.00 -4.86
N LYS A 126 16.44 -18.88 -3.60
CA LYS A 126 17.31 -18.79 -2.43
C LYS A 126 18.01 -20.11 -2.16
N VAL A 127 17.29 -21.24 -2.24
CA VAL A 127 17.87 -22.58 -2.07
C VAL A 127 18.93 -22.86 -3.13
N LEU A 128 18.66 -22.51 -4.40
CA LEU A 128 19.63 -22.67 -5.49
C LEU A 128 20.89 -21.79 -5.32
N LYS A 129 20.77 -20.63 -4.67
CA LYS A 129 21.91 -19.74 -4.40
C LYS A 129 22.67 -20.07 -3.11
N GLY A 130 22.01 -20.65 -2.11
CA GLY A 130 22.60 -21.02 -0.83
C GLY A 130 23.44 -22.30 -0.85
N GLY A 131 23.89 -22.75 -2.02
CA GLY A 131 24.84 -23.87 -2.18
C GLY A 131 26.26 -23.41 -2.57
N GLN A 132 26.54 -22.11 -2.60
CA GLN A 132 27.87 -21.55 -2.83
C GLN A 132 28.18 -20.54 -1.72
N ASP A 133 28.63 -21.05 -0.57
CA ASP A 133 29.37 -20.21 0.37
C ASP A 133 30.78 -20.03 -0.19
N PRO A 134 31.30 -18.79 -0.35
CA PRO A 134 32.72 -18.60 -0.59
C PRO A 134 33.47 -19.08 0.66
N VAL A 135 34.33 -20.07 0.47
CA VAL A 135 35.34 -20.47 1.46
C VAL A 135 36.26 -19.26 1.68
N GLU A 136 36.03 -18.53 2.77
CA GLU A 136 36.97 -17.52 3.26
C GLU A 136 38.29 -18.22 3.62
N PRO A 137 39.44 -17.75 3.11
CA PRO A 137 40.72 -18.30 3.50
C PRO A 137 41.02 -17.90 4.95
N HIS A 138 41.13 -18.89 5.82
CA HIS A 138 41.67 -18.75 7.17
C HIS A 138 43.01 -18.02 7.13
N SER A 139 43.07 -16.78 7.63
CA SER A 139 44.32 -16.14 8.00
C SER A 139 44.52 -16.26 9.51
N SER A 140 45.71 -16.72 9.85
CA SER A 140 46.17 -17.19 11.15
C SER A 140 46.05 -16.15 12.27
N ALA A 141 45.77 -16.66 13.47
CA ALA A 141 45.97 -15.98 14.74
C ALA A 141 47.38 -15.38 14.85
N ALA A 142 47.47 -14.08 15.09
CA ALA A 142 48.64 -13.44 15.65
C ALA A 142 48.19 -12.39 16.68
N CYS A 143 48.35 -12.73 17.95
CA CYS A 143 48.34 -11.77 19.05
C CYS A 143 49.57 -10.86 18.93
N SER A 144 49.38 -9.54 18.87
CA SER A 144 50.35 -8.58 19.38
C SER A 144 49.70 -7.21 19.59
N ASP A 145 50.02 -6.59 20.72
CA ASP A 145 49.53 -5.29 21.21
C ASP A 145 49.70 -4.13 20.23
N ARG A 146 48.78 -4.02 19.28
CA ARG A 146 48.57 -2.80 18.52
C ARG A 146 47.09 -2.48 18.57
N ILE A 147 46.75 -1.27 18.99
CA ILE A 147 45.43 -0.69 18.69
C ILE A 147 45.40 -0.54 17.16
N ILE A 148 45.02 -1.61 16.48
CA ILE A 148 44.67 -1.57 15.08
C ILE A 148 43.33 -0.85 15.06
N ARG A 149 43.33 0.45 14.74
CA ARG A 149 42.14 1.07 14.17
C ARG A 149 41.86 0.34 12.88
N VAL A 150 40.99 -0.65 12.94
CA VAL A 150 40.39 -1.25 11.76
C VAL A 150 39.50 -0.17 11.17
N ILE A 151 40.08 0.68 10.31
CA ILE A 151 39.30 1.51 9.40
C ILE A 151 38.78 0.53 8.34
N ASP A 152 37.76 -0.24 8.69
CA ASP A 152 36.92 -0.87 7.68
C ASP A 152 36.17 0.27 6.98
N SER A 153 36.17 0.26 5.65
CA SER A 153 35.31 1.08 4.78
C SER A 153 33.83 1.14 5.22
N LYS A 154 33.41 0.22 6.10
CA LYS A 154 32.06 0.14 6.69
C LYS A 154 31.87 0.96 7.97
N GLN A 155 32.91 1.38 8.68
CA GLN A 155 32.75 2.05 9.99
C GLN A 155 32.24 3.50 9.89
N CYS A 156 32.43 4.20 8.77
CA CYS A 156 31.78 5.50 8.59
C CYS A 156 30.26 5.38 8.47
N ARG A 157 29.74 4.26 7.93
CA ARG A 157 28.30 4.09 7.73
C ARG A 157 27.50 4.05 9.03
N SER A 158 28.04 3.47 10.11
CA SER A 158 27.30 3.34 11.37
C SER A 158 27.14 4.68 12.09
N HIS A 159 28.18 5.52 12.09
CA HIS A 159 28.10 6.88 12.61
C HIS A 159 27.16 7.74 11.76
N ASP A 160 27.24 7.63 10.43
CA ASP A 160 26.37 8.36 9.50
C ASP A 160 24.90 7.92 9.59
N GLU A 161 24.64 6.63 9.84
CA GLU A 161 23.29 6.14 10.11
C GLU A 161 22.79 6.70 11.44
N ALA A 162 23.56 6.64 12.52
CA ALA A 162 23.14 7.14 13.83
C ALA A 162 22.83 8.66 13.80
N TRP A 163 23.66 9.46 13.12
CA TRP A 163 23.41 10.89 12.89
C TRP A 163 22.17 11.14 12.07
N MET A 164 22.01 10.46 10.93
CA MET A 164 20.82 10.55 10.10
C MET A 164 19.56 10.17 10.89
N TRP A 165 19.62 9.11 11.70
CA TRP A 165 18.50 8.73 12.55
C TRP A 165 18.20 9.81 13.61
N ALA A 166 19.21 10.50 14.14
CA ALA A 166 19.01 11.61 15.07
C ALA A 166 18.36 12.81 14.37
N GLU A 167 18.79 13.13 13.16
CA GLU A 167 18.26 14.25 12.37
C GLU A 167 16.83 14.00 11.89
N ILE A 168 16.53 12.79 11.39
CA ILE A 168 15.15 12.41 11.02
C ILE A 168 14.24 12.43 12.25
N ARG A 169 14.74 12.09 13.45
CA ARG A 169 13.94 12.15 14.68
C ARG A 169 13.72 13.57 15.22
N CYS A 170 14.52 14.55 14.80
CA CYS A 170 14.48 15.90 15.33
C CYS A 170 13.65 16.82 14.41
N PRO A 171 12.43 17.21 14.79
CA PRO A 171 11.56 18.02 13.95
C PRO A 171 12.05 19.46 13.76
N ASP A 172 12.97 19.91 14.63
CA ASP A 172 13.51 21.27 14.64
C ASP A 172 14.72 21.43 13.72
N SER A 173 15.46 20.35 13.44
CA SER A 173 16.66 20.40 12.59
C SER A 173 16.39 20.05 11.13
N ALA A 174 15.36 19.25 10.86
CA ALA A 174 15.04 18.78 9.52
C ALA A 174 13.81 19.49 8.94
N GLN A 175 13.83 19.74 7.63
CA GLN A 175 12.67 20.28 6.93
C GLN A 175 11.48 19.32 7.04
N GLN A 176 10.30 19.84 7.33
CA GLN A 176 9.12 19.01 7.56
C GLN A 176 8.38 18.68 6.26
N LEU A 177 8.08 17.40 6.08
CA LEU A 177 7.23 16.88 5.01
C LEU A 177 6.01 16.20 5.64
N VAL A 178 4.86 16.84 5.47
CA VAL A 178 3.59 16.42 6.07
C VAL A 178 2.81 15.55 5.10
N PHE A 179 2.27 14.45 5.58
CA PHE A 179 1.37 13.56 4.88
C PHE A 179 -0.03 13.66 5.49
N ASP A 180 -1.02 14.02 4.67
CA ASP A 180 -2.42 14.13 5.07
C ASP A 180 -3.15 12.79 4.86
N PHE A 181 -3.44 12.06 5.94
CA PHE A 181 -4.14 10.77 5.96
C PHE A 181 -5.67 10.88 6.01
N THR A 182 -6.24 12.08 5.94
CA THR A 182 -7.71 12.24 6.08
C THR A 182 -8.53 11.67 4.92
N HIS A 183 -7.89 11.07 3.90
CA HIS A 183 -8.52 10.54 2.68
C HIS A 183 -8.94 9.06 2.78
N GLU A 184 -9.07 8.49 3.99
CA GLU A 184 -9.43 7.08 4.19
C GLU A 184 -10.71 6.65 3.48
N SER A 185 -11.76 7.48 3.58
CA SER A 185 -13.07 7.21 2.96
C SER A 185 -13.06 7.22 1.43
N GLU A 186 -12.03 7.82 0.83
CA GLU A 186 -11.88 7.94 -0.62
C GLU A 186 -11.17 6.72 -1.23
N MET A 187 -10.58 5.86 -0.39
CA MET A 187 -9.79 4.72 -0.81
C MET A 187 -10.48 3.40 -0.51
N ARG A 188 -10.39 2.46 -1.45
CA ARG A 188 -10.73 1.05 -1.19
C ARG A 188 -9.70 0.45 -0.25
N LEU A 189 -10.04 -0.64 0.44
CA LEU A 189 -9.08 -1.34 1.31
C LEU A 189 -7.77 -1.71 0.63
N GLN A 190 -7.83 -2.15 -0.63
CA GLN A 190 -6.63 -2.46 -1.40
C GLN A 190 -5.76 -1.22 -1.66
N ASP A 191 -6.39 -0.06 -1.86
CA ASP A 191 -5.68 1.20 -2.09
C ASP A 191 -5.03 1.70 -0.78
N GLN A 192 -5.71 1.53 0.36
CA GLN A 192 -5.13 1.80 1.70
C GLN A 192 -3.95 0.87 2.01
N LYS A 193 -4.06 -0.41 1.69
CA LYS A 193 -2.96 -1.39 1.81
C LYS A 193 -1.77 -1.02 0.90
N ASN A 194 -2.06 -0.56 -0.31
CA ASN A 194 -1.03 -0.08 -1.24
C ASN A 194 -0.38 1.21 -0.73
N LEU A 195 -1.14 2.12 -0.10
CA LEU A 195 -0.62 3.33 0.52
C LEU A 195 0.41 2.97 1.60
N ALA A 196 0.07 2.04 2.50
CA ALA A 196 1.02 1.56 3.52
C ALA A 196 2.31 1.03 2.87
N ALA A 197 2.20 0.23 1.80
CA ALA A 197 3.37 -0.25 1.07
C ALA A 197 4.21 0.87 0.42
N GLN A 198 3.58 1.95 -0.07
CA GLN A 198 4.29 3.13 -0.56
C GLN A 198 5.02 3.86 0.58
N PHE A 199 4.48 3.87 1.80
CA PHE A 199 5.15 4.47 2.95
C PHE A 199 6.45 3.75 3.34
N SER A 200 6.55 2.43 3.14
CA SER A 200 7.84 1.75 3.28
C SER A 200 8.89 2.31 2.31
N TYR A 201 8.48 2.66 1.09
CA TYR A 201 9.36 3.30 0.13
C TYR A 201 9.69 4.74 0.53
N VAL A 202 8.72 5.53 1.00
CA VAL A 202 8.97 6.89 1.53
C VAL A 202 10.00 6.86 2.65
N MET A 203 9.82 5.97 3.63
CA MET A 203 10.76 5.81 4.74
C MET A 203 12.14 5.38 4.25
N GLN A 204 12.22 4.41 3.33
CA GLN A 204 13.48 3.98 2.74
C GLN A 204 14.21 5.11 2.00
N THR A 205 13.49 5.87 1.17
CA THR A 205 14.06 6.98 0.40
C THR A 205 14.51 8.10 1.34
N THR A 206 13.70 8.46 2.34
CA THR A 206 14.05 9.48 3.34
C THR A 206 15.34 9.12 4.08
N ARG A 207 15.51 7.85 4.46
CA ARG A 207 16.75 7.33 5.03
C ARG A 207 17.94 7.38 4.07
N GLN A 208 17.72 7.39 2.76
CA GLN A 208 18.80 7.49 1.78
C GLN A 208 19.10 8.93 1.37
N MET A 209 18.22 9.90 1.71
CA MET A 209 18.47 11.31 1.44
C MET A 209 19.67 11.80 2.25
N ARG A 210 20.54 12.54 1.58
CA ARG A 210 21.74 13.18 2.13
C ARG A 210 21.97 14.51 1.40
N PRO A 211 22.51 15.54 2.07
CA PRO A 211 22.82 15.57 3.51
C PRO A 211 21.59 15.85 4.39
N TYR A 212 20.51 16.44 3.85
CA TYR A 212 19.35 16.89 4.62
C TYR A 212 18.12 16.00 4.37
N PRO A 213 17.81 15.03 5.25
CA PRO A 213 16.57 14.26 5.15
C PRO A 213 15.37 15.09 5.63
N PHE A 214 14.17 14.75 5.15
CA PHE A 214 12.94 15.34 5.68
C PHE A 214 12.56 14.68 7.01
N HIS A 215 12.03 15.48 7.94
CA HIS A 215 11.26 14.98 9.06
C HIS A 215 9.83 14.69 8.58
N LEU A 216 9.42 13.42 8.63
CA LEU A 216 8.11 12.98 8.15
C LEU A 216 7.05 13.22 9.23
N TRP A 217 5.96 13.88 8.87
CA TRP A 217 4.82 14.11 9.76
C TRP A 217 3.56 13.45 9.19
N LEU A 218 2.92 12.57 9.93
CA LEU A 218 1.72 11.84 9.51
C LEU A 218 0.49 12.44 10.22
N CYS A 219 -0.16 13.40 9.58
CA CYS A 219 -1.36 14.05 10.11
C CYS A 219 -2.63 13.29 9.69
N GLY A 220 -3.61 13.21 10.57
CA GLY A 220 -4.91 12.58 10.34
C GLY A 220 -4.87 11.05 10.39
N LEU A 221 -3.74 10.45 10.74
CA LEU A 221 -3.58 9.01 10.89
C LEU A 221 -4.10 8.62 12.28
N LYS A 222 -5.29 8.01 12.33
CA LYS A 222 -6.01 7.75 13.58
C LYS A 222 -5.87 6.30 14.02
N PRO A 223 -5.50 6.01 15.29
CA PRO A 223 -5.55 4.66 15.84
C PRO A 223 -6.94 4.05 15.71
N GLY A 224 -7.01 2.75 15.45
CA GLY A 224 -8.28 2.04 15.29
C GLY A 224 -8.97 2.25 13.93
N THR A 225 -8.29 2.80 12.93
CA THR A 225 -8.77 2.79 11.55
C THR A 225 -8.07 1.73 10.69
N ASN A 226 -8.62 1.45 9.51
CA ASN A 226 -8.05 0.44 8.62
C ASN A 226 -6.68 0.88 8.10
N GLN A 227 -6.53 2.16 7.77
CA GLN A 227 -5.23 2.72 7.38
C GLN A 227 -4.17 2.50 8.44
N TYR A 228 -4.49 2.76 9.71
CA TYR A 228 -3.56 2.57 10.83
C TYR A 228 -3.13 1.11 10.97
N SER A 229 -4.10 0.17 10.95
CA SER A 229 -3.82 -1.27 10.98
C SER A 229 -2.94 -1.73 9.81
N PHE A 230 -3.17 -1.20 8.60
CA PHE A 230 -2.32 -1.52 7.45
C PHE A 230 -0.89 -0.98 7.59
N MET A 231 -0.71 0.21 8.16
CA MET A 231 0.61 0.77 8.47
C MET A 231 1.34 -0.14 9.49
N GLU A 232 0.71 -0.49 10.60
CA GLU A 232 1.31 -1.38 11.62
C GLU A 232 1.78 -2.70 11.03
N ARG A 233 0.92 -3.32 10.21
CA ARG A 233 1.25 -4.58 9.54
C ARG A 233 2.42 -4.43 8.57
N GLN A 234 2.45 -3.34 7.80
CA GLN A 234 3.47 -3.10 6.80
C GLN A 234 4.86 -2.87 7.43
N PHE A 235 4.92 -2.20 8.58
CA PHE A 235 6.16 -1.98 9.33
C PHE A 235 6.50 -3.11 10.32
N GLY A 236 5.67 -4.15 10.35
CA GLY A 236 5.98 -5.41 11.02
C GLY A 236 5.68 -5.47 12.52
N MET A 237 4.90 -4.51 13.03
CA MET A 237 4.50 -4.44 14.45
C MET A 237 3.70 -5.66 14.90
N GLN A 238 3.04 -6.35 13.96
CA GLN A 238 2.20 -7.52 14.22
C GLN A 238 2.98 -8.86 14.16
N PHE A 239 4.30 -8.85 13.90
CA PHE A 239 5.10 -10.07 13.88
C PHE A 239 5.66 -10.42 15.26
N GLN A 240 5.58 -11.70 15.63
CA GLN A 240 6.23 -12.22 16.84
C GLN A 240 7.74 -11.98 16.76
N GLY A 241 8.29 -11.30 17.77
CA GLY A 241 9.70 -10.93 17.85
C GLY A 241 10.05 -9.56 17.26
N SER A 242 9.06 -8.76 16.85
CA SER A 242 9.29 -7.33 16.54
C SER A 242 9.74 -6.58 17.80
N GLU A 243 10.84 -5.85 17.71
CA GLU A 243 11.26 -4.90 18.76
C GLU A 243 10.40 -3.63 18.75
N LEU A 244 9.76 -3.35 17.63
CA LEU A 244 8.85 -2.22 17.48
C LEU A 244 7.45 -2.64 17.92
N SER A 245 6.86 -1.87 18.83
CA SER A 245 5.57 -2.14 19.46
C SER A 245 4.46 -1.26 18.92
N ARG A 246 4.81 -0.04 18.48
CA ARG A 246 3.87 0.94 17.96
C ARG A 246 4.44 1.72 16.79
N LEU A 247 3.58 2.37 16.01
CA LEU A 247 4.02 3.23 14.90
C LEU A 247 4.79 4.45 15.39
N GLU A 248 4.56 4.91 16.61
CA GLU A 248 5.28 6.04 17.20
C GLU A 248 6.75 5.72 17.51
N ASP A 249 7.15 4.45 17.50
CA ASP A 249 8.54 4.02 17.70
C ASP A 249 9.42 4.30 16.45
N LEU A 250 8.80 4.64 15.31
CA LEU A 250 9.47 4.96 14.05
C LEU A 250 9.86 6.45 13.98
N PRO A 251 10.85 6.83 13.16
CA PRO A 251 11.41 8.18 13.13
C PRO A 251 10.51 9.15 12.31
N TRP A 252 9.28 9.33 12.75
CA TRP A 252 8.33 10.29 12.21
C TRP A 252 7.49 10.83 13.36
N THR A 253 6.73 11.90 13.11
CA THR A 253 5.73 12.36 14.07
C THR A 253 4.35 11.99 13.59
N ILE A 254 3.53 11.39 14.45
CA ILE A 254 2.13 11.05 14.14
C ILE A 254 1.23 12.02 14.88
N SER A 255 0.28 12.62 14.17
CA SER A 255 -0.80 13.42 14.74
C SER A 255 -2.15 12.89 14.28
N PRO A 256 -3.10 12.64 15.19
CA PRO A 256 -4.46 12.24 14.82
C PRO A 256 -5.28 13.40 14.22
N ASN A 257 -4.78 14.63 14.32
CA ASN A 257 -5.46 15.84 13.88
C ASN A 257 -5.22 16.13 12.39
N HIS A 258 -6.08 16.96 11.79
CA HIS A 258 -5.81 17.50 10.46
C HIS A 258 -4.60 18.45 10.52
N TYR A 259 -3.78 18.49 9.46
CA TYR A 259 -2.51 19.25 9.45
C TYR A 259 -2.70 20.74 9.76
N SER A 260 -3.85 21.33 9.43
CA SER A 260 -4.15 22.74 9.75
C SER A 260 -4.23 23.05 11.24
N ASN A 261 -4.35 22.03 12.10
CA ASN A 261 -4.38 22.21 13.55
C ASN A 261 -2.95 22.26 14.11
N ASP A 262 -2.04 21.48 13.53
CA ASP A 262 -0.65 21.39 13.98
C ASP A 262 0.23 22.45 13.30
N PHE A 263 -0.17 22.93 12.11
CA PHE A 263 0.53 23.92 11.31
C PHE A 263 -0.35 25.13 11.01
N ALA A 264 0.07 26.30 11.49
CA ALA A 264 -0.63 27.56 11.26
C ALA A 264 -0.54 27.96 9.78
N LEU A 265 -1.68 27.95 9.08
CA LEU A 265 -1.75 28.25 7.65
C LEU A 265 -1.42 29.71 7.30
N ASN A 266 -1.58 30.62 8.28
CA ASN A 266 -1.42 32.06 8.10
C ASN A 266 -0.06 32.59 8.57
N ASP A 267 0.88 31.71 8.93
CA ASP A 267 2.22 32.11 9.34
C ASP A 267 3.08 32.42 8.09
N PRO A 268 3.46 33.70 7.85
CA PRO A 268 4.28 34.06 6.70
C PRO A 268 5.74 33.61 6.83
N SER A 269 6.23 33.34 8.05
CA SER A 269 7.60 32.88 8.29
C SER A 269 7.77 31.40 7.95
N ARG A 270 6.67 30.65 7.98
CA ARG A 270 6.63 29.20 7.79
C ARG A 270 5.41 28.81 6.95
N PRO A 271 5.38 29.16 5.65
CA PRO A 271 4.20 28.94 4.82
C PRO A 271 3.90 27.45 4.65
N VAL A 272 2.62 27.08 4.74
CA VAL A 272 2.15 25.72 4.49
C VAL A 272 1.72 25.59 3.03
N ILE A 273 2.39 24.73 2.28
CA ILE A 273 2.17 24.54 0.84
C ILE A 273 1.69 23.11 0.58
N TYR A 274 0.46 22.99 0.08
CA TYR A 274 -0.12 21.71 -0.31
C TYR A 274 0.29 21.36 -1.75
N LEU A 275 0.97 20.23 -1.90
CA LEU A 275 1.39 19.68 -3.17
C LEU A 275 0.24 18.89 -3.82
N SER A 276 -0.23 19.38 -4.95
CA SER A 276 -1.28 18.70 -5.74
C SER A 276 -0.97 18.78 -7.23
N PRO A 277 -1.14 17.69 -7.99
CA PRO A 277 -0.92 17.71 -9.44
C PRO A 277 -1.91 18.60 -10.19
N ASN A 278 -3.03 18.96 -9.57
CA ASN A 278 -4.06 19.82 -10.16
C ASN A 278 -3.92 21.30 -9.78
N ALA A 279 -2.87 21.69 -9.06
CA ALA A 279 -2.62 23.10 -8.75
C ALA A 279 -2.29 23.90 -10.02
N HIS A 280 -2.62 25.19 -10.02
CA HIS A 280 -2.40 26.07 -11.17
C HIS A 280 -0.97 26.59 -11.26
N ARG A 281 -0.26 26.66 -10.12
CA ARG A 281 1.11 27.13 -10.02
C ARG A 281 2.05 25.93 -9.91
N SER A 282 3.18 25.98 -10.61
CA SER A 282 4.33 25.08 -10.45
C SER A 282 5.47 25.81 -9.78
N PHE A 283 6.37 25.07 -9.12
CA PHE A 283 7.64 25.63 -8.67
C PHE A 283 8.55 25.92 -9.85
N GLU A 284 9.09 27.12 -9.90
CA GLU A 284 10.21 27.48 -10.76
C GLU A 284 11.55 27.04 -10.13
N PRO A 285 12.62 26.84 -10.93
CA PRO A 285 13.96 26.56 -10.40
C PRO A 285 14.39 27.58 -9.34
N GLY A 286 14.76 27.10 -8.15
CA GLY A 286 15.19 27.95 -7.04
C GLY A 286 14.05 28.52 -6.18
N GLU A 287 12.79 28.23 -6.50
CA GLU A 287 11.62 28.65 -5.71
C GLU A 287 11.30 27.70 -4.54
N TRP A 288 12.16 26.70 -4.29
CA TRP A 288 12.04 25.81 -3.14
C TRP A 288 12.38 26.56 -1.86
N ASP A 289 11.39 26.70 -0.98
CA ASP A 289 11.55 27.34 0.32
C ASP A 289 11.85 26.27 1.37
N HIS A 290 13.02 26.38 2.00
CA HIS A 290 13.48 25.44 3.03
C HIS A 290 12.76 25.63 4.37
N ASN A 291 12.13 26.80 4.58
CA ASN A 291 11.34 27.10 5.78
C ASN A 291 9.87 26.67 5.62
N ALA A 292 9.41 26.47 4.39
CA ALA A 292 8.05 26.04 4.11
C ALA A 292 7.77 24.62 4.62
N VAL A 293 6.52 24.38 5.04
CA VAL A 293 5.99 23.05 5.35
C VAL A 293 5.25 22.54 4.14
N TYR A 294 5.74 21.44 3.57
CA TYR A 294 5.14 20.82 2.39
C TYR A 294 4.15 19.74 2.80
N VAL A 295 2.92 19.80 2.29
CA VAL A 295 1.85 18.83 2.57
C VAL A 295 1.59 17.98 1.32
N VAL A 296 1.62 16.66 1.48
CA VAL A 296 1.29 15.67 0.44
C VAL A 296 0.06 14.88 0.88
N GLY A 297 -0.91 14.72 -0.02
CA GLY A 297 -2.06 13.85 0.27
C GLY A 297 -1.63 12.38 0.34
N ALA A 298 -1.82 11.73 1.48
CA ALA A 298 -1.63 10.29 1.62
C ALA A 298 -2.83 9.55 1.02
N ILE A 299 -2.86 9.45 -0.32
CA ILE A 299 -3.95 8.85 -1.07
C ILE A 299 -3.41 8.03 -2.25
N VAL A 300 -4.05 6.88 -2.50
CA VAL A 300 -3.87 6.07 -3.71
C VAL A 300 -5.19 6.05 -4.45
N ASP A 301 -5.25 6.77 -5.57
CA ASP A 301 -6.50 7.18 -6.20
C ASP A 301 -6.70 6.61 -7.62
N LYS A 302 -6.07 5.46 -7.94
CA LYS A 302 -6.13 4.81 -9.27
C LYS A 302 -7.55 4.63 -9.84
N THR A 303 -8.56 4.60 -8.98
CA THR A 303 -9.97 4.46 -9.39
C THR A 303 -10.81 5.71 -9.18
N VAL A 304 -10.31 6.71 -8.46
CA VAL A 304 -10.98 7.97 -8.21
C VAL A 304 -10.56 8.95 -9.30
N ARG A 305 -11.53 9.40 -10.10
CA ARG A 305 -11.25 10.29 -11.26
C ARG A 305 -11.35 11.78 -10.93
N ARG A 306 -11.63 12.15 -9.68
CA ARG A 306 -11.84 13.53 -9.24
C ARG A 306 -10.61 14.06 -8.48
N PRO A 307 -10.30 15.37 -8.56
CA PRO A 307 -9.12 15.95 -7.92
C PRO A 307 -9.34 16.16 -6.41
N VAL A 308 -9.31 15.07 -5.63
CA VAL A 308 -9.66 15.06 -4.20
C VAL A 308 -8.75 15.96 -3.37
N THR A 309 -7.43 15.84 -3.55
CA THR A 309 -6.43 16.58 -2.77
C THR A 309 -6.51 18.08 -3.02
N PHE A 310 -6.62 18.49 -4.29
CA PHE A 310 -6.82 19.90 -4.67
C PHE A 310 -8.12 20.47 -4.11
N ALA A 311 -9.24 19.74 -4.24
CA ALA A 311 -10.53 20.19 -3.75
C ALA A 311 -10.55 20.36 -2.22
N ARG A 312 -9.86 19.50 -1.48
CA ARG A 312 -9.75 19.60 -0.02
C ARG A 312 -8.84 20.76 0.41
N ALA A 313 -7.65 20.87 -0.16
CA ALA A 313 -6.72 21.96 0.15
C ALA A 313 -7.30 23.35 -0.18
N ARG A 314 -8.07 23.47 -1.27
CA ARG A 314 -8.77 24.71 -1.61
C ARG A 314 -9.83 25.09 -0.57
N ARG A 315 -10.51 24.12 0.04
CA ARG A 315 -11.51 24.38 1.09
C ARG A 315 -10.87 24.80 2.40
N THR A 316 -9.67 24.29 2.71
CA THR A 316 -8.91 24.67 3.91
C THR A 316 -8.16 25.99 3.75
N GLY A 317 -8.16 26.59 2.55
CA GLY A 317 -7.47 27.86 2.28
C GLY A 317 -5.95 27.73 2.20
N THR A 318 -5.41 26.51 2.02
CA THR A 318 -3.97 26.27 1.97
C THR A 318 -3.39 26.68 0.61
N CYS A 319 -2.17 27.23 0.61
CA CYS A 319 -1.47 27.54 -0.63
C CYS A 319 -1.25 26.26 -1.43
N LEU A 320 -1.49 26.31 -2.75
CA LEU A 320 -1.48 25.15 -3.63
C LEU A 320 -0.36 25.30 -4.66
N SER A 321 0.49 24.29 -4.75
CA SER A 321 1.55 24.23 -5.77
C SER A 321 1.65 22.82 -6.37
N THR A 322 2.07 22.75 -7.63
CA THR A 322 2.50 21.52 -8.28
C THR A 322 4.03 21.41 -8.18
N PHE A 323 4.53 20.19 -8.02
CA PHE A 323 5.96 19.92 -8.09
C PHE A 323 6.47 19.83 -9.55
N PHE A 324 5.60 19.98 -10.55
CA PHE A 324 5.94 19.67 -11.94
C PHE A 324 6.54 20.85 -12.69
N MET A 325 7.84 20.75 -12.93
CA MET A 325 8.59 21.48 -13.95
C MET A 325 8.69 20.58 -15.20
N LEU A 326 8.03 20.97 -16.31
CA LEU A 326 8.39 20.71 -17.72
C LEU A 326 8.96 19.34 -18.21
N PHE A 327 8.73 18.19 -17.56
CA PHE A 327 9.27 16.89 -18.04
C PHE A 327 8.26 15.71 -18.13
N ILE A 328 6.99 15.97 -18.42
CA ILE A 328 6.08 14.93 -18.97
C ILE A 328 5.63 15.32 -20.37
N ASN A 329 6.61 15.29 -21.28
CA ASN A 329 6.38 14.86 -22.66
C ASN A 329 7.11 13.52 -22.81
N PHE A 330 6.50 12.45 -22.32
CA PHE A 330 6.77 11.13 -22.87
C PHE A 330 5.43 10.49 -23.22
N GLN A 331 5.33 10.20 -24.51
CA GLN A 331 4.16 9.82 -25.27
C GLN A 331 3.47 8.56 -24.75
N LEU A 332 2.16 8.54 -25.05
CA LEU A 332 1.27 7.38 -25.12
C LEU A 332 1.88 6.17 -25.83
#